data_AF-A0AAU3PEN8-F1
#
_entry.id   AF-A0AAU3PEN8-F1
#
_cell.length_a   1.000
_cell.length_b   1.000
_cell.length_c   1.000
_cell.angle_alpha   90.00
_cell.angle_beta   90.00
_cell.angle_gamma   90.00
#
_symmetry.space_group_name_H-M   'P 1'
#
loop_
_entity.id
_entity.type
_entity.pdbx_description
1 polymer ?
#
loop_
_entity_poly.entity_id
_entity_poly.type
_entity_poly.pdbx_seq_one_letter_code
_entity_poly.pdbx_strand_id
1 'polypeptide(L)'
;MPDLTVTAATESGRRAFDMAGLTPGDVDVVELYDAFTINSVLFLEDLGFRAKGEGGPFVADGGIAPGGRLPVNTNAGGLSYGHIEPSVRGALR
;
A
#
# COMPACT_ATOMS: atom_id res chain seq x y z
N MET A 1 -20.48 -1.38 14.13
CA MET A 1 -19.76 -0.37 13.32
C MET A 1 -18.59 -1.08 12.65
N PRO A 2 -18.34 -0.88 11.35
CA PRO A 2 -17.18 -1.48 10.69
C PRO A 2 -15.87 -0.96 11.32
N ASP A 3 -14.83 -1.78 11.32
CA ASP A 3 -13.49 -1.38 11.74
C ASP A 3 -12.92 -0.41 10.71
N LEU A 4 -12.64 0.82 11.13
CA LEU A 4 -12.14 1.89 10.25
C LEU A 4 -10.69 1.68 9.83
N THR A 5 -9.99 0.73 10.45
CA THR A 5 -8.61 0.38 10.11
C THR A 5 -8.54 -0.75 9.09
N VAL A 6 -9.65 -1.45 8.80
CA VAL A 6 -9.69 -2.51 7.79
C VAL A 6 -10.16 -1.94 6.46
N THR A 7 -9.30 -2.01 5.46
CA THR A 7 -9.56 -1.51 4.11
C THR A 7 -10.00 -2.63 3.17
N ALA A 8 -10.49 -2.24 1.99
CA ALA A 8 -10.82 -3.18 0.93
C ALA A 8 -9.59 -3.94 0.37
N ALA A 9 -8.37 -3.56 0.76
CA ALA A 9 -7.14 -4.26 0.38
C ALA A 9 -7.10 -5.70 0.90
N THR A 10 -7.79 -6.00 2.01
CA THR A 10 -7.93 -7.37 2.51
C THR A 10 -8.60 -8.30 1.49
N GLU A 11 -9.65 -7.82 0.80
CA GLU A 11 -10.35 -8.60 -0.21
C GLU A 11 -9.60 -8.58 -1.55
N SER A 12 -9.22 -7.40 -2.03
CA SER A 12 -8.58 -7.26 -3.34
C SER A 12 -7.20 -7.90 -3.37
N GLY A 13 -6.42 -7.74 -2.30
CA GLY A 13 -5.11 -8.37 -2.12
C GLY A 13 -5.20 -9.88 -2.11
N ARG A 14 -6.09 -10.47 -1.31
CA ARG A 14 -6.30 -11.93 -1.28
C ARG A 14 -6.61 -12.47 -2.67
N ARG A 15 -7.54 -11.82 -3.39
CA ARG A 15 -7.91 -12.22 -4.76
C ARG A 15 -6.72 -12.15 -5.73
N ALA A 16 -5.89 -11.12 -5.63
CA ALA A 16 -4.71 -10.96 -6.47
C ALA A 16 -3.64 -12.03 -6.18
N PHE A 17 -3.36 -12.29 -4.90
CA PHE A 17 -2.43 -13.34 -4.47
C PHE A 17 -2.91 -14.74 -4.88
N ASP A 18 -4.18 -15.06 -4.65
CA ASP A 18 -4.80 -16.32 -5.06
C ASP A 18 -4.71 -16.52 -6.58
N MET A 19 -4.93 -15.46 -7.37
CA MET A 19 -4.83 -15.50 -8.83
C MET A 19 -3.39 -15.72 -9.30
N ALA A 20 -2.41 -15.13 -8.63
CA ALA A 20 -1.00 -15.27 -8.96
C ALA A 20 -0.37 -16.56 -8.43
N GLY A 21 -1.01 -17.22 -7.45
CA GLY A 21 -0.41 -18.34 -6.72
C GLY A 21 0.80 -17.91 -5.87
N LEU A 22 0.81 -16.66 -5.41
CA LEU A 22 1.89 -16.05 -4.64
C LEU A 22 1.43 -15.68 -3.24
N THR A 23 2.38 -15.44 -2.35
CA THR A 23 2.18 -14.91 -1.00
C THR A 23 2.83 -13.53 -0.88
N PRO A 24 2.53 -12.75 0.17
CA PRO A 24 3.23 -11.47 0.42
C PRO A 24 4.75 -11.63 0.55
N GLY A 25 5.24 -12.80 0.96
CA GLY A 25 6.67 -13.09 1.06
C GLY A 25 7.39 -13.25 -0.28
N ASP A 26 6.64 -13.42 -1.37
CA ASP A 26 7.17 -13.56 -2.74
C ASP A 26 7.30 -12.21 -3.47
N VAL A 27 6.98 -11.10 -2.79
CA VAL A 27 6.93 -9.76 -3.40
C VAL A 27 8.21 -8.97 -3.09
N ASP A 28 8.95 -8.60 -4.13
CA ASP A 28 10.22 -7.86 -4.00
C ASP A 28 10.04 -6.35 -3.79
N VAL A 29 8.93 -5.77 -4.26
CA VAL A 29 8.63 -4.34 -4.21
C VAL A 29 7.13 -4.11 -4.11
N VAL A 30 6.73 -3.10 -3.33
CA VAL A 30 5.31 -2.74 -3.15
C VAL A 30 5.08 -1.29 -3.52
N GLU A 31 4.13 -1.04 -4.42
CA GLU A 31 3.66 0.31 -4.73
C GLU A 31 2.22 0.44 -4.21
N LEU A 32 2.04 1.32 -3.23
CA LEU A 32 0.81 1.53 -2.49
C LEU A 32 0.25 2.92 -2.76
N TYR A 33 -1.07 2.99 -2.92
CA TYR A 33 -1.76 4.27 -2.99
C TYR A 33 -1.71 4.99 -1.64
N ASP A 34 -1.07 6.14 -1.58
CA ASP A 34 -0.75 6.87 -0.36
C ASP A 34 -1.29 8.30 -0.41
N ALA A 35 -2.61 8.46 -0.60
CA ALA A 35 -3.24 9.79 -0.50
C ALA A 35 -2.97 10.48 0.85
N PHE A 36 -2.83 9.69 1.91
CA PHE A 36 -2.41 10.11 3.24
C PHE A 36 -1.43 9.08 3.81
N THR A 37 -0.58 9.50 4.74
CA THR A 37 0.46 8.64 5.35
C THR A 37 -0.10 7.39 6.02
N ILE A 38 -1.31 7.46 6.57
CA ILE A 38 -1.97 6.32 7.22
C ILE A 38 -2.28 5.19 6.23
N ASN A 39 -2.54 5.50 4.95
CA ASN A 39 -2.90 4.52 3.94
C ASN A 39 -1.80 3.47 3.77
N SER A 40 -0.54 3.90 3.69
CA SER A 40 0.60 2.99 3.54
C SER A 40 0.68 2.00 4.69
N VAL A 41 0.43 2.44 5.93
CA VAL A 41 0.43 1.56 7.11
C VAL A 41 -0.71 0.56 7.03
N LEU A 42 -1.94 1.01 6.76
CA LEU A 42 -3.11 0.12 6.70
C LEU A 42 -2.98 -0.91 5.59
N PHE A 43 -2.48 -0.52 4.41
CA PHE A 43 -2.31 -1.44 3.29
C PHE A 43 -1.19 -2.45 3.51
N LEU A 44 -0.09 -2.08 4.16
CA LEU A 44 0.94 -3.07 4.54
C LEU A 44 0.37 -4.17 5.45
N GLU A 45 -0.52 -3.79 6.36
CA GLU A 45 -1.17 -4.74 7.26
C GLU A 45 -2.22 -5.59 6.54
N ASP A 46 -3.12 -4.94 5.80
CA ASP A 46 -4.26 -5.60 5.16
C ASP A 46 -3.87 -6.49 3.98
N LEU A 47 -2.75 -6.21 3.32
CA LEU A 47 -2.16 -7.07 2.29
C LEU A 47 -1.31 -8.20 2.88
N GLY A 48 -1.10 -8.23 4.21
CA GLY A 48 -0.41 -9.31 4.90
C GLY A 48 1.12 -9.19 4.94
N PHE A 49 1.71 -8.02 4.65
CA PHE A 49 3.14 -7.78 4.83
C PHE A 49 3.53 -7.62 6.30
N ARG A 50 2.59 -7.14 7.12
CA ARG A 50 2.70 -7.05 8.59
C ARG A 50 1.39 -7.46 9.23
N ALA A 51 1.43 -7.90 10.49
CA ALA A 51 0.19 -8.15 11.21
C ALA A 51 -0.52 -6.83 11.54
N LYS A 52 -1.83 -6.90 11.79
CA LYS A 52 -2.62 -5.71 12.15
C LYS A 52 -2.06 -5.04 13.40
N GLY A 53 -1.81 -3.73 13.33
CA GLY A 53 -1.18 -2.94 14.39
C GLY A 53 0.35 -2.96 14.41
N GLU A 54 1.00 -3.80 13.60
CA GLU A 54 2.47 -3.87 13.52
C GLU A 54 3.05 -3.00 12.39
N GLY A 55 2.22 -2.47 11.50
CA GLY A 55 2.67 -1.64 10.38
C GLY A 55 3.33 -0.34 10.85
N GLY A 56 2.75 0.31 11.86
CA GLY A 56 3.28 1.55 12.44
C GLY A 56 4.71 1.40 12.98
N PRO A 57 4.95 0.48 13.94
CA PRO A 57 6.30 0.18 14.44
C PRO A 57 7.27 -0.22 13.33
N PHE A 58 6.84 -1.05 12.37
CA PHE A 58 7.69 -1.48 11.26
C PHE A 58 8.16 -0.31 10.39
N VAL A 59 7.27 0.64 10.06
CA VAL A 59 7.60 1.84 9.29
C VAL A 59 8.48 2.78 10.11
N ALA A 60 8.18 2.98 11.40
CA ALA A 60 8.95 3.85 12.29
C ALA A 60 10.41 3.36 12.48
N ASP A 61 10.63 2.05 12.43
CA ASP A 61 11.96 1.42 12.46
C ASP A 61 12.70 1.49 11.10
N GLY A 62 12.19 2.26 10.13
CA GLY A 62 12.80 2.38 8.80
C GLY A 62 12.59 1.14 7.92
N GLY A 63 11.62 0.28 8.24
CA GLY A 63 11.35 -0.95 7.50
C GLY A 63 11.09 -0.74 6.01
N ILE A 64 10.59 0.44 5.64
CA ILE A 64 10.29 0.84 4.25
C ILE A 64 11.19 1.94 3.68
N ALA A 65 12.20 2.37 4.44
CA ALA A 65 13.15 3.38 3.97
C ALA A 65 14.08 2.78 2.89
N PRO A 66 14.81 3.61 2.11
CA PRO A 66 15.86 3.12 1.22
C PRO A 66 16.87 2.24 1.97
N GLY A 67 17.05 0.98 1.53
CA GLY A 67 17.88 -0.02 2.21
C GLY A 67 17.19 -0.76 3.37
N GLY A 68 15.90 -0.52 3.58
CA GLY A 68 15.07 -1.22 4.56
C GLY A 68 14.74 -2.67 4.15
N ARG A 69 13.81 -3.27 4.90
CA ARG A 69 13.43 -4.69 4.75
C ARG A 69 12.42 -4.92 3.63
N LEU A 70 11.65 -3.90 3.25
CA LEU A 70 10.66 -3.98 2.18
C LEU A 70 10.66 -2.66 1.39
N PRO A 71 11.07 -2.66 0.12
CA PRO A 71 10.97 -1.47 -0.73
C PRO A 71 9.50 -1.09 -0.97
N VAL A 72 9.12 0.13 -0.55
CA VAL A 72 7.75 0.66 -0.74
C VAL A 72 7.81 2.04 -1.36
N ASN A 73 6.96 2.28 -2.37
CA ASN A 73 6.81 3.59 -3.05
C ASN A 73 8.18 4.17 -3.46
N THR A 74 8.96 3.37 -4.18
CA THR A 74 10.35 3.69 -4.56
C THR A 74 10.47 4.88 -5.52
N ASN A 75 9.37 5.21 -6.20
CA ASN A 75 9.22 6.44 -7.00
C ASN A 75 8.87 7.69 -6.16
N ALA A 76 8.71 7.55 -4.82
CA ALA A 76 8.23 8.51 -3.83
C ALA A 76 6.70 8.62 -3.63
N GLY A 77 5.89 7.82 -4.34
CA GLY A 77 4.45 7.71 -4.15
C GLY A 77 3.66 8.98 -4.47
N GLY A 78 2.35 8.93 -4.25
CA GLY A 78 1.45 10.07 -4.40
C GLY A 78 1.74 11.21 -3.43
N LEU A 79 2.38 10.93 -2.28
CA LEU A 79 2.75 11.95 -1.29
C LEU A 79 3.86 12.89 -1.78
N SER A 80 4.76 12.45 -2.66
CA SER A 80 5.96 13.23 -3.03
C SER A 80 6.31 13.22 -4.51
N TYR A 81 6.00 12.16 -5.26
CA TYR A 81 6.18 12.15 -6.72
C TYR A 81 5.10 12.95 -7.43
N GLY A 82 3.84 12.60 -7.14
CA GLY A 82 2.70 13.26 -7.73
C GLY A 82 1.40 12.47 -7.56
N HIS A 83 0.36 13.17 -7.15
CA HIS A 83 -0.99 12.64 -7.06
C HIS A 83 -1.80 13.06 -8.29
N ILE A 84 -1.75 12.26 -9.35
CA ILE A 84 -2.36 12.62 -10.63
C ILE A 84 -3.84 12.25 -10.61
N GLU A 85 -4.69 13.25 -10.39
CA GLU A 85 -6.10 13.14 -10.75
C GLU A 85 -6.21 13.11 -12.28
N PRO A 86 -6.97 12.17 -12.88
CA PRO A 86 -7.30 12.27 -14.29
C PRO A 86 -8.06 13.58 -14.50
N SER A 87 -7.40 14.59 -15.06
CA SER A 87 -8.09 15.77 -15.55
C SER A 87 -9.23 15.27 -16.43
N VAL A 88 -10.47 15.71 -16.18
CA VAL A 88 -11.65 15.37 -16.99
C VAL A 88 -11.44 15.93 -18.41
N ARG A 89 -10.67 15.23 -19.23
CA ARG A 89 -10.49 15.51 -20.64
C ARG A 89 -11.63 14.82 -21.38
N GLY A 90 -12.84 15.33 -21.15
CA GLY A 90 -14.09 14.80 -21.70
C GLY A 90 -15.30 15.73 -21.67
N ALA A 91 -15.18 16.98 -21.18
CA ALA A 91 -16.30 17.94 -21.12
C ALA A 91 -16.33 18.96 -22.28
N LEU A 92 -15.64 18.69 -23.39
CA LEU A 92 -15.74 19.46 -24.63
C LEU A 92 -15.69 18.52 -25.84
N ARG A 93 -16.79 17.84 -26.13
CA ARG A 93 -17.29 17.53 -27.48
C ARG A 93 -18.80 17.35 -27.43
#